data_AF-A0A3B9M8N8-F1
#
_entry.id   AF-A0A3B9M8N8-F1
#
_cell.length_a   1.000
_cell.length_b   1.000
_cell.length_c   1.000
_cell.angle_alpha   90.00
_cell.angle_beta   90.00
_cell.angle_gamma   90.00
#
_symmetry.space_group_name_H-M   'P 1'
#
loop_
_entity.id
_entity.type
_entity.pdbx_description
1 polymer ?
#
loop_
_entity_poly.entity_id
_entity_poly.type
_entity_poly.pdbx_seq_one_letter_code
_entity_poly.pdbx_strand_id
1 'polypeptide(L)'
;DLVVAELGRTRDNLREAVANLSSKPLPPGGKPVLDELVERARQEGVYDLDYGPDPYDKPPLEPLDEGTLGIGALLVVSSLLGIGLAAAAVYLGINAILNTSG
;
A
#
# COMPACT_ATOMS: atom_id res chain seq x y z
N ASP A 1 -15.34 -19.06 6.28
CA ASP A 1 -14.89 -17.66 6.36
C ASP A 1 -13.37 -17.51 6.34
N LEU A 2 -12.62 -18.02 7.32
CA LEU A 2 -11.14 -17.90 7.32
C LEU A 2 -10.45 -18.55 6.11
N VAL A 3 -10.87 -19.78 5.75
CA VAL A 3 -10.32 -20.52 4.59
C VAL A 3 -10.69 -19.85 3.26
N VAL A 4 -11.85 -19.18 3.19
CA VAL A 4 -12.30 -18.45 1.99
C VAL A 4 -11.60 -17.08 1.89
N ALA A 5 -11.26 -16.45 3.01
CA ALA A 5 -10.47 -15.22 3.01
C ALA A 5 -9.00 -15.48 2.59
N GLU A 6 -8.43 -16.62 2.99
CA GLU A 6 -7.06 -16.99 2.63
C GLU A 6 -6.96 -17.60 1.22
N LEU A 7 -7.94 -18.42 0.79
CA LEU A 7 -8.05 -18.89 -0.60
C LEU A 7 -8.67 -17.86 -1.55
N GLY A 8 -9.20 -16.76 -1.01
CA GLY A 8 -9.88 -15.68 -1.74
C GLY A 8 -8.95 -14.56 -2.19
N ARG A 9 -7.66 -14.61 -1.85
CA ARG A 9 -6.63 -13.99 -2.69
C ARG A 9 -6.49 -14.86 -3.95
N THR A 10 -7.40 -14.61 -4.89
CA THR A 10 -7.80 -15.43 -6.04
C THR A 10 -6.68 -15.81 -7.04
N ARG A 11 -5.40 -15.53 -6.73
CA ARG A 11 -4.26 -15.74 -7.62
C ARG A 11 -2.95 -16.12 -6.92
N ASP A 12 -2.93 -16.21 -5.58
CA ASP A 12 -1.76 -16.73 -4.87
C ASP A 12 -1.58 -18.21 -5.22
N ASN A 13 -0.34 -18.63 -5.49
CA ASN A 13 -0.09 -20.03 -5.78
C ASN A 13 -0.49 -20.90 -4.56
N LEU A 14 -1.14 -22.05 -4.80
CA LEU A 14 -1.63 -22.93 -3.72
C LEU A 14 -0.48 -23.37 -2.80
N ARG A 15 0.74 -23.49 -3.32
CA ARG A 15 1.97 -23.74 -2.56
C ARG A 15 2.19 -22.70 -1.44
N GLU A 16 2.08 -21.42 -1.74
CA GLU A 16 2.30 -20.31 -0.81
C GLU A 16 1.17 -20.23 0.21
N ALA A 17 -0.08 -20.42 -0.23
CA ALA A 17 -1.22 -20.52 0.67
C ALA A 17 -1.04 -21.67 1.69
N VAL A 18 -0.57 -22.84 1.24
CA VAL A 18 -0.28 -24.00 2.10
C VAL A 18 0.90 -23.72 3.04
N ALA A 19 1.95 -23.07 2.54
CA ALA A 19 3.10 -22.66 3.37
C ALA A 19 2.66 -21.69 4.48
N ASN A 20 1.81 -20.71 4.15
CA ASN A 20 1.26 -19.75 5.11
C ASN A 20 0.35 -20.44 6.13
N LEU A 21 -0.51 -21.38 5.72
CA LEU A 21 -1.35 -22.17 6.62
C LEU A 21 -0.54 -23.07 7.57
N SER A 22 0.64 -23.54 7.18
CA SER A 22 1.48 -24.42 8.02
C SER A 22 1.90 -23.80 9.35
N SER A 23 1.95 -22.47 9.40
CA SER A 23 2.30 -21.69 10.59
C SER A 23 1.08 -21.29 11.45
N LYS A 24 -0.14 -21.52 10.96
CA LYS A 24 -1.40 -21.13 11.63
C LYS A 24 -2.04 -22.34 12.33
N PRO A 25 -2.69 -22.16 13.50
CA PRO A 25 -3.42 -23.24 14.15
C PRO A 25 -4.62 -23.65 13.30
N LEU A 26 -4.63 -24.92 12.87
CA LEU A 26 -5.73 -25.48 12.08
C LEU A 26 -6.90 -25.90 12.99
N PRO A 27 -8.16 -25.78 12.53
CA PRO A 27 -9.31 -26.34 13.21
C PRO A 27 -9.18 -27.86 13.39
N PRO A 28 -9.85 -28.46 14.40
CA PRO A 28 -9.90 -29.90 14.58
C PRO A 28 -10.37 -30.60 13.29
N GLY A 29 -9.60 -31.58 12.81
CA GLY A 29 -9.89 -32.28 11.55
C GLY A 29 -9.51 -31.52 10.26
N GLY A 30 -8.99 -30.30 10.35
CA GLY A 30 -8.60 -29.51 9.17
C GLY A 30 -7.34 -30.01 8.46
N LYS A 31 -6.40 -30.63 9.19
CA LYS A 31 -5.16 -31.17 8.63
C LYS A 31 -5.36 -32.26 7.57
N PRO A 32 -6.12 -33.36 7.83
CA PRO A 32 -6.33 -34.39 6.81
C PRO A 32 -7.07 -33.86 5.57
N VAL A 33 -7.98 -32.90 5.74
CA VAL A 33 -8.67 -32.25 4.61
C VAL A 33 -7.70 -31.41 3.78
N LEU A 34 -6.82 -30.65 4.43
CA LEU A 34 -5.77 -29.88 3.76
C LEU A 34 -4.82 -30.79 2.97
N ASP A 35 -4.39 -31.90 3.57
CA ASP A 35 -3.50 -32.87 2.91
C ASP A 35 -4.16 -33.49 1.66
N GLU A 36 -5.45 -33.83 1.72
CA GLU A 36 -6.22 -34.33 0.58
C GLU A 36 -6.38 -33.28 -0.54
N LEU A 37 -6.58 -32.02 -0.18
CA LEU A 37 -6.68 -30.91 -1.14
C LEU A 37 -5.33 -30.64 -1.82
N VAL A 38 -4.23 -30.70 -1.08
CA VAL A 38 -2.87 -30.55 -1.61
C VAL A 38 -2.54 -31.66 -2.59
N GLU A 39 -2.89 -32.90 -2.26
CA GLU A 39 -2.62 -34.05 -3.12
C GLU A 39 -3.40 -33.96 -4.44
N ARG A 40 -4.69 -33.62 -4.37
CA ARG A 40 -5.50 -33.35 -5.58
C ARG A 40 -4.92 -32.22 -6.42
N ALA A 41 -4.52 -31.11 -5.79
CA ALA A 41 -3.94 -29.97 -6.48
C ALA A 41 -2.64 -30.33 -7.23
N ARG A 42 -1.83 -31.25 -6.71
CA ARG A 42 -0.63 -31.76 -7.40
C ARG A 42 -0.98 -32.64 -8.60
N GLN A 43 -1.97 -33.52 -8.44
CA GLN A 43 -2.43 -34.41 -9.51
C GLN A 43 -3.04 -33.62 -10.68
N GLU A 44 -3.74 -32.53 -10.37
CA GLU A 44 -4.34 -31.63 -11.36
C GLU A 44 -3.37 -30.58 -11.91
N GLY A 45 -2.12 -30.53 -11.41
CA GLY A 45 -1.10 -29.58 -11.86
C GLY A 45 -1.36 -28.13 -11.45
N VAL A 46 -2.33 -27.88 -10.57
CA VAL A 46 -2.71 -26.53 -10.11
C VAL A 46 -1.93 -26.09 -8.86
N TYR A 47 -1.19 -27.00 -8.22
CA TYR A 47 -0.44 -26.71 -6.99
C TYR A 47 0.59 -25.59 -7.14
N ASP A 48 1.26 -25.55 -8.30
CA ASP A 48 2.33 -24.59 -8.62
C ASP A 48 1.87 -23.51 -9.61
N LEU A 49 0.57 -23.43 -9.86
CA LEU A 49 0.02 -22.52 -10.84
C LEU A 49 0.02 -21.10 -10.28
N ASP A 50 0.92 -20.27 -10.80
CA ASP A 50 0.97 -18.84 -10.55
C ASP A 50 0.20 -18.10 -11.65
N TYR A 51 -0.90 -17.45 -11.27
CA TYR A 51 -1.68 -16.64 -12.20
C TYR A 51 -1.05 -15.26 -12.42
N GLY A 52 0.01 -14.89 -11.71
CA GLY A 52 0.63 -13.58 -11.74
C GLY A 52 -0.17 -12.52 -10.95
N PRO A 53 0.35 -11.28 -10.88
CA PRO A 53 -0.18 -10.23 -10.01
C PRO A 53 -1.66 -9.96 -10.26
N ASP A 54 -2.40 -9.74 -9.19
CA ASP A 54 -3.83 -9.46 -9.28
C ASP A 54 -4.07 -8.14 -10.05
N PRO A 55 -4.75 -8.17 -11.21
CA PRO A 55 -5.05 -6.95 -11.97
C PRO A 55 -5.96 -5.99 -11.19
N TYR A 56 -6.60 -6.45 -10.12
CA TYR A 56 -7.48 -5.66 -9.26
C TYR A 56 -6.85 -5.27 -7.92
N ASP A 57 -5.57 -5.58 -7.69
CA ASP A 57 -4.85 -5.23 -6.44
C ASP A 57 -4.68 -3.72 -6.26
N LYS A 58 -4.82 -2.96 -7.36
CA LYS A 58 -4.84 -1.51 -7.33
C LYS A 58 -6.30 -1.05 -7.24
N PRO A 59 -6.71 -0.38 -6.14
CA PRO A 59 -8.00 0.29 -6.13
C PRO A 59 -8.07 1.21 -7.36
N PRO A 60 -9.24 1.32 -8.02
CA PRO A 60 -9.40 2.25 -9.12
C PRO A 60 -8.98 3.63 -8.63
N LEU A 61 -8.12 4.31 -9.41
CA LEU A 61 -7.74 5.68 -9.12
C LEU A 61 -9.03 6.52 -9.15
N GLU A 62 -9.54 6.88 -7.97
CA GLU A 62 -10.64 7.83 -7.89
C GLU A 62 -10.14 9.15 -8.47
N PRO A 63 -10.87 9.75 -9.44
CA PRO A 63 -10.55 11.08 -9.88
C PRO A 63 -10.57 12.01 -8.67
N LEU A 64 -9.51 12.80 -8.50
CA LEU A 64 -9.45 13.83 -7.47
C LEU A 64 -10.68 14.72 -7.61
N ASP A 65 -11.50 14.77 -6.54
CA ASP A 65 -12.61 15.71 -6.47
C ASP A 65 -12.09 17.15 -6.64
N GLU A 66 -12.86 17.98 -7.34
CA GLU A 66 -12.51 19.37 -7.65
C GLU A 66 -12.20 20.16 -6.37
N GLY A 67 -12.89 19.83 -5.26
CA GLY A 67 -12.62 20.41 -3.94
C GLY A 67 -11.23 20.05 -3.40
N THR A 68 -10.80 18.81 -3.57
CA THR A 68 -9.48 18.34 -3.11
C THR A 68 -8.36 19.01 -3.91
N LEU A 69 -8.56 19.17 -5.22
CA LEU A 69 -7.61 19.87 -6.09
C LEU A 69 -7.51 21.35 -5.70
N GLY A 70 -8.64 22.01 -5.43
CA GLY A 70 -8.69 23.40 -4.98
C GLY A 70 -7.95 23.62 -3.64
N ILE A 71 -8.16 22.73 -2.68
CA ILE A 71 -7.45 22.76 -1.38
C ILE A 71 -5.94 22.59 -1.59
N GLY A 72 -5.53 21.61 -2.41
CA GLY A 72 -4.13 21.39 -2.74
C GLY A 72 -3.47 22.63 -3.35
N ALA A 73 -4.14 23.27 -4.31
CA ALA A 73 -3.64 24.49 -4.94
C ALA A 73 -3.48 25.65 -3.95
N LEU A 74 -4.48 25.89 -3.09
CA LEU A 74 -4.41 26.95 -2.08
C LEU A 74 -3.29 26.71 -1.06
N LEU A 75 -3.11 25.47 -0.62
CA LEU A 75 -2.02 25.10 0.30
C LEU A 75 -0.65 25.34 -0.32
N VAL A 76 -0.44 24.99 -1.59
CA VAL A 76 0.83 25.23 -2.28
C VAL A 76 1.11 26.73 -2.37
N VAL A 77 0.13 27.53 -2.81
CA VAL A 77 0.29 28.99 -2.96
C VAL A 77 0.59 29.65 -1.61
N SER A 78 -0.20 29.34 -0.58
CA SER A 78 0.00 29.90 0.76
C SER A 78 1.33 29.50 1.38
N SER A 79 1.79 28.26 1.16
CA SER A 79 3.09 27.80 1.63
C SER A 79 4.24 28.55 0.96
N LEU A 80 4.17 28.74 -0.37
CA LEU A 80 5.19 29.50 -1.11
C LEU A 80 5.25 30.96 -0.66
N LEU A 81 4.11 31.59 -0.40
CA LEU A 81 4.06 32.95 0.14
C LEU A 81 4.70 33.01 1.53
N GLY A 82 4.39 32.07 2.42
CA GLY A 82 4.99 32.01 3.76
C GLY A 82 6.51 31.84 3.71
N ILE A 83 7.01 30.94 2.85
CA ILE A 83 8.44 30.73 2.66
C ILE A 83 9.11 32.00 2.12
N GLY A 84 8.50 32.66 1.13
CA GLY A 84 9.02 33.90 0.55
C GLY A 84 9.13 35.03 1.58
N LEU A 85 8.09 35.22 2.39
CA LEU A 85 8.09 36.21 3.47
C LEU A 85 9.15 35.90 4.54
N ALA A 86 9.28 34.64 4.93
CA ALA A 86 10.31 34.23 5.90
C ALA A 86 11.73 34.49 5.36
N ALA A 87 12.00 34.13 4.11
CA ALA A 87 13.29 34.38 3.47
C ALA A 87 13.60 35.89 3.38
N ALA A 88 12.62 36.71 3.01
CA ALA A 88 12.77 38.16 2.97
C ALA A 88 13.06 38.75 4.36
N ALA A 89 12.37 38.29 5.40
CA ALA A 89 12.60 38.74 6.77
C ALA A 89 14.01 38.40 7.26
N VAL A 90 14.48 37.17 7.00
CA VAL A 90 15.85 36.75 7.33
C VAL A 90 16.88 37.60 6.59
N TYR A 91 16.71 37.81 5.29
CA TYR A 91 17.61 38.63 4.48
C TYR A 91 17.70 40.07 5.00
N LEU A 92 16.55 40.72 5.26
CA LEU A 92 16.49 42.08 5.78
C LEU A 92 17.13 42.19 7.16
N GLY A 93 16.90 41.21 8.05
CA GLY A 93 17.51 41.17 9.37
C GLY A 93 19.04 41.10 9.32
N ILE A 94 19.58 40.19 8.50
CA ILE A 94 21.03 40.05 8.31
C ILE A 94 21.61 41.34 7.69
N ASN A 95 20.98 41.87 6.64
CA ASN A 95 21.44 43.07 5.96
C ASN A 95 21.44 44.30 6.90
N ALA A 96 20.45 44.41 7.78
CA ALA A 96 20.39 45.48 8.77
C ALA A 96 21.54 45.37 9.78
N ILE A 97 21.85 44.16 10.29
CA ILE A 97 22.97 43.95 11.22
C ILE A 97 24.31 44.34 10.57
N LEU A 98 24.54 43.89 9.33
CA LEU A 98 25.80 44.13 8.62
C LEU A 98 26.01 45.60 8.23
N ASN A 99 24.95 46.32 7.87
CA ASN A 99 25.06 47.71 7.39
C ASN A 99 24.83 48.78 8.48
N THR A 100 24.38 48.41 9.67
CA THR A 100 24.23 49.34 10.81
C THR A 100 25.44 49.32 11.75
N SER A 101 26.41 48.44 11.51
CA SER A 101 27.62 48.26 12.35
C SER A 101 28.89 48.95 11.80
N GLY A 102 28.74 49.88 10.85
CA GLY A 102 29.81 50.78 10.37
C GLY A 102 29.45 52.24 10.61
#